data_AF-A0A5B7IDE5-F1
#
_entry.id   AF-A0A5B7IDE5-F1
#
_cell.length_a   1.000
_cell.length_b   1.000
_cell.length_c   1.000
_cell.angle_alpha   90.00
_cell.angle_beta   90.00
_cell.angle_gamma   90.00
#
_symmetry.space_group_name_H-M   'P 1'
#
loop_
_entity.id
_entity.type
_entity.pdbx_description
1 polymer ?
#
loop_
_entity_poly.entity_id
_entity_poly.type
_entity_poly.pdbx_seq_one_letter_code
_entity_poly.pdbx_strand_id
1 'polypeptide(L)' 'MDKHHYSGEREINLLTELIHAHKDILLDKRTDHNMIAKKSETWKKVTSHFNAAGLCPPKTCQQVKRLWEHQKSK' A
#
# COMPACT_ATOMS: atom_id res chain seq x y z
N MET A 1 22.68 20.02 -3.82
CA MET A 1 21.29 20.00 -4.32
C MET A 1 20.69 18.65 -3.95
N ASP A 2 20.09 18.58 -2.77
CA ASP A 2 19.37 17.43 -2.23
C ASP A 2 18.22 17.02 -3.14
N LYS A 3 18.39 15.90 -3.86
CA LYS A 3 17.39 15.37 -4.80
C LYS A 3 16.76 14.06 -4.32
N HIS A 4 16.41 13.89 -3.03
CA HIS A 4 15.78 12.61 -2.63
C HIS A 4 14.66 12.64 -1.57
N HIS A 5 14.27 13.79 -1.00
CA HIS A 5 13.27 13.76 0.09
C HIS A 5 11.80 13.85 -0.35
N TYR A 6 11.48 14.43 -1.52
CA TYR A 6 10.10 14.78 -1.88
C TYR A 6 9.28 13.65 -2.52
N SER A 7 9.94 12.65 -3.12
CA SER A 7 9.26 11.55 -3.82
C SER A 7 8.69 10.51 -2.85
N GLY A 8 9.37 10.27 -1.73
CA GLY A 8 8.94 9.27 -0.74
C GLY A 8 7.69 9.67 0.02
N GLU A 9 7.53 10.96 0.35
CA GLU A 9 6.37 11.46 1.07
C GLU A 9 5.08 11.33 0.24
N ARG A 10 5.12 11.68 -1.05
CA ARG A 10 3.97 11.53 -1.96
C ARG A 10 3.58 10.05 -2.15
N GLU A 11 4.58 9.18 -2.27
CA GLU A 11 4.39 7.74 -2.37
C GLU A 11 3.69 7.18 -1.11
N ILE A 12 4.17 7.59 0.08
CA ILE A 12 3.62 7.18 1.37
C ILE A 12 2.20 7.71 1.57
N ASN A 13 1.94 8.98 1.22
CA ASN A 13 0.62 9.58 1.34
C ASN A 13 -0.39 8.86 0.44
N LEU A 14 -0.03 8.61 -0.82
CA LEU A 14 -0.88 7.83 -1.73
C LEU A 14 -1.16 6.42 -1.19
N LEU A 15 -0.14 5.72 -0.70
CA LEU A 15 -0.32 4.39 -0.13
C LEU A 15 -1.27 4.42 1.08
N THR A 16 -1.14 5.43 1.94
CA THR A 16 -2.00 5.63 3.11
C THR A 16 -3.45 5.87 2.70
N GLU A 17 -3.68 6.75 1.72
CA GLU A 17 -5.02 7.03 1.17
C GLU A 17 -5.66 5.76 0.61
N LEU A 18 -4.93 5.00 -0.22
CA LEU A 18 -5.41 3.76 -0.82
C LEU A 18 -5.75 2.70 0.25
N ILE A 19 -4.96 2.60 1.31
CA ILE A 19 -5.24 1.66 2.40
C ILE A 19 -6.46 2.12 3.21
N HIS A 20 -6.58 3.41 3.50
CA HIS A 20 -7.72 3.95 4.24
C HIS A 20 -9.03 3.86 3.46
N ALA A 21 -8.98 3.96 2.12
CA ALA A 21 -10.12 3.72 1.24
C ALA A 21 -10.63 2.27 1.29
N HIS A 22 -9.79 1.32 1.71
CA HIS A 22 -10.11 -0.10 1.86
C HIS A 22 -9.92 -0.60 3.30
N LYS A 23 -10.07 0.29 4.30
CA LYS A 23 -9.76 0.00 5.71
C LYS A 23 -10.60 -1.14 6.31
N ASP A 24 -11.83 -1.28 5.86
CA ASP A 24 -12.80 -2.30 6.24
C ASP A 24 -12.37 -3.71 5.82
N ILE A 25 -11.43 -3.83 4.89
CA ILE A 25 -10.85 -5.10 4.46
C ILE A 25 -9.40 -5.20 4.94
N LEU A 26 -8.56 -4.20 4.64
CA LEU A 26 -7.12 -4.27 4.88
C LEU A 26 -6.74 -4.13 6.34
N LEU A 27 -7.48 -3.33 7.11
CA LEU A 27 -7.24 -3.11 8.54
C LEU A 27 -8.16 -3.95 9.44
N ASP A 28 -9.02 -4.78 8.84
CA ASP A 28 -9.83 -5.74 9.58
C ASP A 28 -8.93 -6.75 10.30
N LYS A 29 -9.27 -7.14 11.53
CA LYS A 29 -8.48 -8.10 12.33
C LYS A 29 -8.79 -9.56 12.01
N ARG A 30 -9.88 -9.84 11.26
CA ARG A 30 -10.28 -11.19 10.88
C ARG A 30 -9.21 -11.87 10.02
N THR A 31 -9.04 -13.16 10.28
CA THR A 31 -8.07 -14.05 9.63
C THR A 31 -8.72 -15.32 9.09
N ASP A 32 -10.05 -15.32 8.93
CA ASP A 32 -10.75 -16.42 8.25
C ASP A 32 -10.35 -16.49 6.77
N HIS A 33 -10.54 -17.65 6.16
CA HIS A 33 -10.13 -17.90 4.78
C HIS A 33 -10.71 -16.88 3.79
N ASN A 34 -11.98 -16.48 3.98
CA ASN A 34 -12.64 -15.50 3.12
C ASN A 34 -12.00 -14.12 3.29
N MET A 35 -11.71 -13.70 4.51
CA MET A 35 -11.04 -12.42 4.76
C MET A 35 -9.61 -12.41 4.22
N ILE A 36 -8.86 -13.52 4.36
CA ILE A 36 -7.51 -13.63 3.79
C ILE A 36 -7.55 -13.47 2.27
N ALA A 37 -8.48 -14.14 1.59
CA ALA A 37 -8.66 -14.02 0.14
C ALA A 37 -9.02 -12.57 -0.25
N LYS A 38 -10.00 -11.96 0.43
CA LYS A 38 -10.40 -10.55 0.20
C LYS A 38 -9.25 -9.58 0.38
N LYS A 39 -8.45 -9.72 1.45
CA LYS A 39 -7.25 -8.92 1.67
C LYS A 39 -6.24 -9.11 0.55
N SER A 40 -6.01 -10.35 0.13
CA SER A 40 -5.09 -10.67 -0.97
C SER A 40 -5.49 -9.97 -2.28
N GLU A 41 -6.77 -10.04 -2.66
CA GLU A 41 -7.30 -9.35 -3.84
C GLU A 41 -7.25 -7.83 -3.70
N THR A 42 -7.61 -7.31 -2.53
CA THR A 42 -7.59 -5.86 -2.27
C THR A 42 -6.18 -5.30 -2.35
N TRP A 43 -5.18 -6.03 -1.84
CA TRP A 43 -3.78 -5.66 -1.99
C TRP A 43 -3.31 -5.64 -3.45
N LYS A 44 -3.81 -6.54 -4.32
CA LYS A 44 -3.52 -6.48 -5.76
C LYS A 44 -4.10 -5.22 -6.39
N LYS A 45 -5.32 -4.84 -6.04
CA LYS A 45 -5.97 -3.60 -6.49
C LYS A 45 -5.19 -2.36 -6.05
N VAL A 46 -4.86 -2.27 -4.76
CA VAL A 46 -4.03 -1.18 -4.21
C VAL A 46 -2.70 -1.09 -4.94
N THR A 47 -2.01 -2.21 -5.15
CA THR A 47 -0.73 -2.25 -5.88
C THR A 47 -0.87 -1.73 -7.31
N SER A 48 -1.95 -2.12 -8.00
CA SER A 48 -2.22 -1.65 -9.36
C SER A 48 -2.47 -0.14 -9.40
N HIS A 49 -3.28 0.39 -8.47
CA HIS A 49 -3.57 1.83 -8.40
C HIS A 49 -2.31 2.63 -8.03
N PHE A 50 -1.55 2.12 -7.08
CA PHE A 50 -0.29 2.71 -6.64
C PHE A 50 0.72 2.80 -7.78
N ASN A 51 0.90 1.73 -8.55
CA ASN A 51 1.80 1.72 -9.70
C ASN A 51 1.28 2.62 -10.85
N ALA A 52 -0.04 2.69 -11.04
CA ALA A 52 -0.66 3.53 -12.06
C ALA A 52 -0.46 5.04 -11.82
N ALA A 53 -0.22 5.45 -10.57
CA ALA A 53 0.07 6.84 -10.24
C ALA A 53 1.44 7.32 -10.75
N GLY A 54 2.34 6.41 -11.16
CA GLY A 54 3.63 6.77 -11.76
C GLY A 54 4.58 7.53 -10.84
N LEU A 55 4.34 7.52 -9.52
CA LEU A 55 5.15 8.23 -8.53
C LEU A 55 6.50 7.54 -8.27
N CYS A 56 6.59 6.24 -8.50
CA CYS A 56 7.80 5.44 -8.34
C CYS A 56 7.82 4.28 -9.36
N PRO A 57 8.98 3.62 -9.56
CA PRO A 57 9.05 2.42 -10.40
C PRO A 57 8.06 1.35 -9.92
N PRO A 58 7.43 0.59 -10.83
CA PRO A 58 6.42 -0.40 -10.48
C PRO A 58 6.88 -1.36 -9.39
N LYS A 59 6.07 -1.50 -8.34
CA LYS A 59 6.33 -2.40 -7.21
C LYS A 59 5.45 -3.63 -7.26
N THR A 60 5.98 -4.73 -6.75
CA THR A 60 5.18 -5.93 -6.48
C THR A 60 4.30 -5.72 -5.26
N CYS A 61 3.24 -6.52 -5.15
CA CYS A 61 2.34 -6.51 -4.00
C CYS A 61 3.11 -6.70 -2.67
N GLN A 62 4.14 -7.55 -2.67
CA GLN A 62 4.96 -7.77 -1.47
C GLN A 62 5.80 -6.55 -1.09
N GLN A 63 6.32 -5.81 -2.07
CA GLN A 63 7.06 -4.57 -1.83
C GLN A 63 6.15 -3.47 -1.28
N VAL A 64 4.93 -3.32 -1.82
CA VAL A 64 3.94 -2.35 -1.32
C VAL A 64 3.53 -2.68 0.12
N LYS A 65 3.29 -3.96 0.43
CA LYS A 65 3.02 -4.41 1.81
C LYS A 65 4.16 -4.09 2.77
N ARG A 66 5.40 -4.36 2.38
CA ARG A 66 6.59 -4.04 3.19
C ARG A 66 6.73 -2.54 3.42
N LEU A 67 6.44 -1.73 2.40
CA LEU A 67 6.46 -0.27 2.50
C LEU A 67 5.47 0.23 3.57
N TRP A 68 4.24 -0.29 3.55
CA TRP A 68 3.23 0.01 4.57
C TRP A 68 3.65 -0.40 5.99
N GLU A 69 4.15 -1.62 6.19
CA GLU A 69 4.56 -2.07 7.53
C GLU A 69 5.77 -1.30 8.06
N HIS A 70 6.71 -0.91 7.19
CA HIS A 70 7.81 -0.03 7.55
C HIS A 70 7.29 1.36 7.96
N GLN A 71 6.35 1.94 7.21
CA GLN A 71 5.73 3.22 7.58
C GLN A 71 5.09 3.16 8.97
N LYS A 72 4.34 2.09 9.30
CA LYS A 72 3.71 1.93 10.62
C LYS A 72 4.69 1.78 11.78
N SER A 73 5.93 1.39 11.49
CA SER A 73 6.96 1.13 12.50
C SER A 73 7.83 2.36 12.78
N LYS A 74 7.61 3.46 12.05
CA LYS A 74 8.16 4.79 12.35
C LYS A 74 7.22 5.56 13.25
#